data_AF-A0A1I8CBP3-F1
#
_entry.id   AF-A0A1I8CBP3-F1
#
_cell.length_a   1.000
_cell.length_b   1.000
_cell.length_c   1.000
_cell.angle_alpha   90.00
_cell.angle_beta   90.00
_cell.angle_gamma   90.00
#
_symmetry.space_group_name_H-M   'P 1'
#
loop_
_entity.id
_entity.type
_entity.pdbx_description
1 polymer ?
#
loop_
_entity_poly.entity_id
_entity_poly.type
_entity_poly.pdbx_seq_one_letter_code
_entity_poly.pdbx_strand_id
1 'polypeptide(L)'
;MLSKLKGLMKTRPMVTNSILSGLLGVTGDGISQLAIEKKRFGKDFDYSRSFRFFVVPAFLISPILSKYYPILSKIPGTPKFVPLKMVLVDQIMFAPLFCGAVIFNLRVLEGFSPSKAFESLKTDFVSIYSKSLLFWPFVQLFNFYLAPVYTRVLIVQIASLLWNTFLSFKMNDLEDKDKDF
;
A
#
# COMPACT_ATOMS: atom_id res chain seq x y z
N MET A 1 2.27 0.72 25.86
CA MET A 1 1.80 0.26 24.52
C MET A 1 2.94 0.20 23.50
N LEU A 2 3.71 1.27 23.28
CA LEU A 2 4.85 1.31 22.35
C LEU A 2 5.98 0.31 22.68
N SER A 3 6.25 0.04 23.96
CA SER A 3 7.27 -0.94 24.39
C SER A 3 6.89 -2.39 24.04
N LYS A 4 5.61 -2.77 24.21
CA LYS A 4 5.08 -4.08 23.80
C LYS A 4 5.09 -4.25 22.28
N LEU A 5 4.72 -3.21 21.53
CA LEU A 5 4.80 -3.21 20.07
C LEU A 5 6.26 -3.39 19.60
N LYS A 6 7.21 -2.68 20.21
CA LYS A 6 8.65 -2.85 19.94
C LYS A 6 9.14 -4.27 20.26
N GLY A 7 8.64 -4.89 21.33
CA GLY A 7 8.94 -6.28 21.69
C GLY A 7 8.41 -7.29 20.66
N LEU A 8 7.16 -7.15 20.22
CA LEU A 8 6.54 -8.01 19.20
C LEU A 8 7.19 -7.86 17.82
N MET A 9 7.57 -6.64 17.44
CA MET A 9 8.34 -6.38 16.22
C MET A 9 9.74 -7.03 16.26
N LYS A 10 10.28 -7.32 17.45
CA LYS A 10 11.56 -8.04 17.59
C LYS A 10 11.41 -9.56 17.54
N THR A 11 10.30 -10.11 18.03
CA THR A 11 10.12 -11.58 18.14
C THR A 11 9.42 -12.20 16.92
N ARG A 12 8.44 -11.49 16.33
CA ARG A 12 7.72 -11.92 15.12
C ARG A 12 7.41 -10.72 14.21
N PRO A 13 8.46 -10.11 13.59
CA PRO A 13 8.32 -8.88 12.80
C PRO A 13 7.31 -9.02 11.67
N MET A 14 7.35 -10.14 10.93
CA MET A 14 6.50 -10.31 9.74
C MET A 14 5.01 -10.40 10.09
N VAL A 15 4.64 -11.23 11.08
CA VAL A 15 3.24 -11.39 11.52
C VAL A 15 2.69 -10.08 12.07
N THR A 16 3.48 -9.39 12.90
CA THR A 16 3.09 -8.10 13.48
C THR A 16 2.88 -7.05 12.38
N ASN A 17 3.80 -6.97 11.43
CA ASN A 17 3.70 -6.04 10.29
C ASN A 17 2.52 -6.40 9.38
N SER A 18 2.23 -7.67 9.14
CA SER A 18 1.08 -8.11 8.35
C SER A 18 -0.24 -7.68 8.98
N ILE A 19 -0.45 -7.99 10.26
CA ILE A 19 -1.67 -7.60 10.97
C ILE A 19 -1.82 -6.08 10.98
N LEU A 20 -0.74 -5.35 11.31
CA LEU A 20 -0.77 -3.90 11.32
C LEU A 20 -1.08 -3.31 9.94
N SER A 21 -0.52 -3.90 8.87
CA SER A 21 -0.79 -3.46 7.49
C SER A 21 -2.26 -3.60 7.15
N GLY A 22 -2.84 -4.77 7.46
CA GLY A 22 -4.26 -5.04 7.22
C GLY A 22 -5.17 -4.08 7.99
N LEU A 23 -4.89 -3.85 9.28
CA LEU A 23 -5.67 -2.91 10.10
C LEU A 23 -5.60 -1.47 9.56
N LEU A 24 -4.43 -1.02 9.11
CA LEU A 24 -4.28 0.31 8.51
C LEU A 24 -4.96 0.40 7.14
N GLY A 25 -5.00 -0.70 6.39
CA GLY A 25 -5.80 -0.82 5.17
C GLY A 25 -7.29 -0.67 5.44
N VAL A 26 -7.84 -1.43 6.40
CA VAL A 26 -9.23 -1.30 6.84
C VAL A 26 -9.54 0.10 7.34
N THR A 27 -8.62 0.69 8.10
CA THR A 27 -8.82 2.05 8.64
C THR A 27 -8.85 3.08 7.51
N GLY A 28 -7.92 3.02 6.56
CA GLY A 28 -7.91 3.91 5.41
C GLY A 28 -9.15 3.75 4.53
N ASP A 29 -9.57 2.51 4.31
CA ASP A 29 -10.82 2.21 3.60
C ASP A 29 -12.05 2.76 4.33
N GLY A 30 -12.13 2.57 5.65
CA GLY A 30 -13.20 3.13 6.47
C GLY A 30 -13.25 4.66 6.43
N ILE A 31 -12.10 5.34 6.42
CA ILE A 31 -12.03 6.79 6.23
C ILE A 31 -12.58 7.17 4.85
N SER A 32 -12.20 6.45 3.78
CA SER A 32 -12.73 6.69 2.44
C SER A 32 -14.26 6.58 2.44
N GLN A 33 -14.78 5.46 2.91
CA GLN A 33 -16.22 5.19 2.85
C GLN A 33 -17.03 6.18 3.70
N LEU A 34 -16.59 6.48 4.93
CA LEU A 34 -17.38 7.27 5.87
C LEU A 34 -17.16 8.78 5.72
N ALA A 35 -15.91 9.22 5.52
CA ALA A 35 -15.57 10.64 5.50
C ALA A 35 -15.57 11.26 4.09
N ILE A 36 -15.19 10.48 3.07
CA ILE A 36 -15.09 10.98 1.69
C ILE A 36 -16.40 10.68 0.93
N GLU A 37 -16.80 9.42 0.89
CA GLU A 37 -18.02 8.95 0.20
C GLU A 37 -19.30 9.20 1.02
N LYS A 38 -19.17 9.57 2.30
CA LYS A 38 -20.29 9.88 3.21
C LYS A 38 -21.30 8.73 3.36
N LYS A 39 -20.85 7.47 3.24
CA LYS A 39 -21.67 6.27 3.49
C LYS A 39 -22.09 6.19 4.95
N ARG A 40 -23.28 5.66 5.22
CA ARG A 40 -23.77 5.46 6.59
C ARG A 40 -23.26 4.13 7.14
N PHE A 41 -22.57 4.18 8.27
CA PHE A 41 -22.11 2.97 8.95
C PHE A 41 -23.28 2.02 9.26
N GLY A 42 -23.11 0.73 8.99
CA GLY A 42 -24.12 -0.30 9.21
C GLY A 42 -25.23 -0.37 8.16
N LYS A 43 -25.35 0.61 7.26
CA LYS A 43 -26.36 0.59 6.17
C LYS A 43 -25.71 0.50 4.80
N ASP A 44 -24.84 1.45 4.49
CA ASP A 44 -24.24 1.61 3.14
C ASP A 44 -22.74 1.25 3.14
N PHE A 45 -22.23 0.80 4.29
CA PHE A 45 -20.83 0.44 4.48
C PHE A 45 -20.50 -0.89 3.79
N ASP A 46 -19.52 -0.88 2.89
CA ASP A 46 -19.06 -2.07 2.19
C ASP A 46 -17.99 -2.80 3.01
N TYR A 47 -18.45 -3.81 3.77
CA TYR A 47 -17.58 -4.69 4.56
C TYR A 47 -16.70 -5.59 3.68
N SER A 48 -17.15 -5.96 2.48
CA SER A 48 -16.37 -6.77 1.54
C SER A 48 -15.16 -5.98 1.03
N ARG A 49 -15.36 -4.70 0.71
CA ARG A 49 -14.28 -3.76 0.39
C ARG A 49 -13.28 -3.62 1.51
N SER A 50 -13.74 -3.38 2.74
CA SER A 50 -12.83 -3.31 3.89
C SER A 50 -12.05 -4.61 4.10
N PHE A 51 -12.67 -5.77 3.86
CA PHE A 51 -11.97 -7.06 3.92
C PHE A 51 -10.87 -7.18 2.85
N ARG A 52 -11.11 -6.74 1.62
CA ARG A 52 -10.08 -6.68 0.57
C ARG A 52 -8.92 -5.77 0.95
N PHE A 53 -9.24 -4.61 1.52
CA PHE A 53 -8.26 -3.67 2.10
C PHE A 53 -7.60 -4.18 3.39
N PHE A 54 -8.08 -5.25 4.01
CA PHE A 54 -7.32 -5.99 5.02
C PHE A 54 -6.35 -6.98 4.38
N VAL A 55 -6.87 -7.82 3.48
CA VAL A 55 -6.17 -8.98 2.93
C VAL A 55 -4.95 -8.57 2.10
N VAL A 56 -5.11 -7.62 1.17
CA VAL A 56 -4.02 -7.21 0.28
C VAL A 56 -2.86 -6.60 1.08
N PRO A 57 -3.06 -5.63 1.99
CA PRO A 57 -1.97 -5.13 2.81
C PRO A 57 -1.32 -6.20 3.70
N ALA A 58 -2.13 -7.03 4.37
CA ALA A 58 -1.63 -8.01 5.32
C ALA A 58 -0.82 -9.15 4.67
N PHE A 59 -1.30 -9.70 3.57
CA PHE A 59 -0.77 -10.93 2.99
C PHE A 59 0.04 -10.72 1.71
N LEU A 60 -0.15 -9.61 0.99
CA LEU A 60 0.62 -9.29 -0.20
C LEU A 60 1.70 -8.24 0.10
N ILE A 61 1.29 -7.05 0.55
CA ILE A 61 2.18 -5.89 0.69
C ILE A 61 3.23 -6.12 1.77
N SER A 62 2.79 -6.45 2.99
CA SER A 62 3.69 -6.52 4.15
C SER A 62 4.80 -7.58 4.00
N PRO A 63 4.51 -8.82 3.53
CA PRO A 63 5.56 -9.81 3.30
C PRO A 63 6.53 -9.42 2.19
N ILE A 64 6.04 -8.82 1.09
CA ILE A 64 6.90 -8.34 0.00
C ILE A 64 7.86 -7.27 0.51
N LEU A 65 7.35 -6.23 1.19
CA LEU A 65 8.18 -5.13 1.69
C LEU A 65 9.20 -5.59 2.74
N SER A 66 8.82 -6.54 3.59
CA SER A 66 9.71 -7.12 4.61
C SER A 66 10.94 -7.80 4.00
N LYS A 67 10.81 -8.39 2.81
CA LYS A 67 11.93 -9.00 2.07
C LYS A 67 12.66 -7.98 1.19
N TYR A 68 11.91 -7.05 0.60
CA TYR A 68 12.42 -6.09 -0.36
C TYR A 68 13.39 -5.08 0.26
N TYR A 69 13.08 -4.48 1.43
CA TYR A 69 13.95 -3.47 2.02
C TYR A 69 15.37 -3.97 2.38
N PRO A 70 15.55 -5.18 2.94
CA PRO A 70 16.88 -5.76 3.12
C PRO A 70 17.63 -5.95 1.80
N ILE A 71 16.95 -6.37 0.72
CA ILE A 71 17.58 -6.52 -0.61
C ILE A 71 18.01 -5.16 -1.15
N LEU A 72 17.11 -4.17 -1.11
CA LEU A 72 17.37 -2.82 -1.57
C LEU A 72 18.52 -2.14 -0.80
N SER A 73 18.67 -2.46 0.49
CA SER A 73 19.75 -1.92 1.34
C SER A 73 21.16 -2.37 0.95
N LYS A 74 21.28 -3.36 0.04
CA LYS A 74 22.56 -3.83 -0.49
C LYS A 74 23.10 -3.01 -1.66
N ILE A 75 22.37 -1.97 -2.12
CA ILE A 75 22.83 -1.10 -3.20
C ILE A 75 24.17 -0.45 -2.82
N PRO A 76 25.24 -0.64 -3.62
CA PRO A 76 26.55 -0.09 -3.30
C PRO A 76 26.64 1.40 -3.65
N GLY A 77 27.49 2.11 -2.92
CA GLY A 77 27.87 3.48 -3.23
C GLY A 77 28.23 4.31 -2.01
N THR A 78 28.41 5.61 -2.23
CA THR A 78 28.71 6.57 -1.17
C THR A 78 27.51 6.74 -0.23
N PRO A 79 27.68 6.70 1.10
CA PRO A 79 26.58 6.78 2.07
C PRO A 79 25.61 7.94 1.86
N LYS A 80 26.10 9.10 1.40
CA LYS A 80 25.28 10.28 1.08
C LYS A 80 24.29 10.06 -0.08
N PHE A 81 24.68 9.24 -1.07
CA PHE A 81 23.92 9.04 -2.31
C PHE A 81 23.19 7.70 -2.36
N VAL A 82 23.55 6.73 -1.51
CA VAL A 82 22.88 5.42 -1.47
C VAL A 82 21.37 5.55 -1.27
N PRO A 83 20.83 6.36 -0.32
CA PRO A 83 19.38 6.52 -0.18
C PRO A 83 18.71 7.07 -1.44
N LEU A 84 19.35 8.01 -2.14
CA LEU A 84 18.81 8.54 -3.40
C LEU A 84 18.75 7.46 -4.50
N LYS A 85 19.83 6.66 -4.64
CA LYS A 85 19.84 5.51 -5.57
C LYS A 85 18.74 4.50 -5.21
N MET A 86 18.55 4.24 -3.92
CA MET A 86 17.49 3.35 -3.45
C MET A 86 16.10 3.88 -3.83
N VAL A 87 15.82 5.18 -3.67
CA VAL A 87 14.55 5.78 -4.12
C VAL A 87 14.38 5.64 -5.62
N LEU A 88 15.43 5.88 -6.42
CA LEU A 88 15.35 5.74 -7.88
C LEU A 88 15.03 4.29 -8.29
N VAL A 89 15.73 3.31 -7.72
CA VAL A 89 15.46 1.88 -7.98
C VAL A 89 14.05 1.52 -7.51
N ASP A 90 13.65 2.01 -6.34
CA ASP A 90 12.32 1.76 -5.78
C ASP A 90 11.22 2.28 -6.68
N GLN A 91 11.34 3.51 -7.15
CA GLN A 91 10.28 4.16 -7.91
C GLN A 91 10.28 3.72 -9.37
N ILE A 92 11.42 3.42 -9.98
CA ILE A 92 11.48 3.09 -11.41
C ILE A 92 11.30 1.58 -11.66
N MET A 93 11.80 0.72 -10.77
CA MET A 93 11.81 -0.73 -11.00
C MET A 93 10.74 -1.44 -10.18
N PHE A 94 10.69 -1.15 -8.87
CA PHE A 94 9.81 -1.89 -7.96
C PHE A 94 8.38 -1.36 -7.97
N ALA A 95 8.20 -0.04 -7.83
CA ALA A 95 6.89 0.59 -7.68
C ALA A 95 5.92 0.36 -8.85
N PRO A 96 6.32 0.34 -10.13
CA PRO A 96 5.39 0.03 -11.23
C PRO A 96 4.83 -1.39 -11.11
N LEU A 97 5.70 -2.38 -10.91
CA LEU A 97 5.30 -3.79 -10.78
C LEU A 97 4.46 -4.00 -9.52
N PHE A 98 4.87 -3.37 -8.43
CA PHE A 98 4.18 -3.45 -7.14
C PHE A 98 2.80 -2.80 -7.18
N CYS A 99 2.68 -1.60 -7.76
CA CYS A 99 1.41 -0.90 -7.95
C CYS A 99 0.46 -1.73 -8.81
N GLY A 100 0.95 -2.27 -9.93
CA GLY A 100 0.17 -3.15 -10.79
C GLY A 100 -0.31 -4.39 -10.05
N ALA A 101 0.57 -5.06 -9.30
CA ALA A 101 0.17 -6.21 -8.50
C ALA A 101 -0.92 -5.88 -7.48
N VAL A 102 -0.84 -4.72 -6.81
CA VAL A 102 -1.86 -4.28 -5.83
C VAL A 102 -3.21 -4.03 -6.51
N ILE A 103 -3.24 -3.27 -7.61
CA ILE A 103 -4.49 -2.99 -8.34
C ILE A 103 -5.13 -4.30 -8.82
N PHE A 104 -4.33 -5.16 -9.48
CA PHE A 104 -4.80 -6.44 -9.99
C PHE A 104 -5.40 -7.32 -8.89
N ASN A 105 -4.70 -7.48 -7.76
CA ASN A 105 -5.18 -8.32 -6.67
C ASN A 105 -6.44 -7.74 -6.00
N LEU A 106 -6.54 -6.41 -5.88
CA LEU A 106 -7.76 -5.78 -5.37
C LEU A 106 -8.97 -6.05 -6.28
N ARG A 107 -8.80 -5.98 -7.61
CA ARG A 107 -9.86 -6.32 -8.59
C ARG A 107 -10.21 -7.80 -8.60
N VAL A 108 -9.22 -8.69 -8.51
CA VAL A 108 -9.49 -10.14 -8.42
C VAL A 108 -10.30 -10.45 -7.16
N LEU A 109 -9.93 -9.88 -6.01
CA LEU A 109 -10.67 -10.08 -4.76
C LEU A 109 -12.04 -9.39 -4.76
N GLU A 110 -12.24 -8.37 -5.60
CA GLU A 110 -13.55 -7.78 -5.89
C GLU A 110 -14.49 -8.73 -6.66
N GLY A 111 -13.96 -9.80 -7.24
CA GLY A 111 -14.71 -10.79 -8.00
C GLY A 111 -14.50 -10.70 -9.51
N PHE A 112 -13.58 -9.86 -9.99
CA PHE A 112 -13.30 -9.77 -11.42
C PHE A 112 -12.54 -11.03 -11.86
N SER A 113 -12.89 -11.55 -13.05
CA SER A 113 -12.04 -12.55 -13.71
C SER A 113 -10.63 -11.98 -13.95
N PRO A 114 -9.56 -12.80 -14.01
CA PRO A 114 -8.20 -12.31 -14.24
C PRO A 114 -8.05 -11.43 -15.49
N SER A 115 -8.77 -11.74 -16.57
CA SER A 115 -8.79 -10.90 -17.78
C SER A 115 -9.36 -9.50 -17.50
N LYS A 116 -10.54 -9.43 -16.87
CA LYS A 116 -11.16 -8.15 -16.48
C LYS A 116 -10.30 -7.35 -15.49
N ALA A 117 -9.68 -8.02 -14.52
CA ALA A 117 -8.76 -7.38 -13.57
C ALA A 117 -7.54 -6.78 -14.29
N PHE A 118 -7.03 -7.44 -15.33
CA PHE A 118 -5.94 -6.92 -16.14
C PHE A 118 -6.34 -5.73 -17.00
N GLU A 119 -7.55 -5.74 -17.58
CA GLU A 119 -8.06 -4.57 -18.32
C GLU A 119 -8.27 -3.37 -17.39
N SER A 120 -8.90 -3.55 -16.22
CA SER A 120 -9.01 -2.48 -15.21
C SER A 120 -7.65 -1.97 -14.76
N LEU A 121 -6.66 -2.87 -14.61
CA LEU A 121 -5.29 -2.45 -14.33
C LEU A 121 -4.76 -1.52 -15.42
N LYS A 122 -4.90 -1.83 -16.71
CA LYS A 122 -4.41 -0.95 -17.78
C LYS A 122 -5.04 0.44 -17.72
N THR A 123 -6.35 0.50 -17.45
CA THR A 123 -7.11 1.75 -17.37
C THR A 123 -6.69 2.57 -16.15
N ASP A 124 -6.57 1.94 -14.98
CA ASP A 124 -6.40 2.63 -13.71
C ASP A 124 -4.92 2.95 -13.43
N PHE A 125 -4.00 2.16 -14.01
CA PHE A 125 -2.59 2.17 -13.68
C PHE A 125 -1.96 3.56 -13.81
N VAL A 126 -2.13 4.23 -14.95
CA VAL A 126 -1.49 5.54 -15.18
C VAL A 126 -2.00 6.58 -14.19
N SER A 127 -3.29 6.56 -13.87
CA SER A 127 -3.90 7.49 -12.90
C SER A 127 -3.34 7.26 -11.50
N ILE A 128 -3.35 6.01 -11.03
CA ILE A 128 -2.90 5.64 -9.68
C ILE A 128 -1.38 5.80 -9.55
N TYR A 129 -0.62 5.31 -10.53
CA TYR A 129 0.84 5.34 -10.49
C TYR A 129 1.40 6.76 -10.58
N SER A 130 0.80 7.64 -11.38
CA SER A 130 1.19 9.05 -11.41
C SER A 130 0.99 9.73 -10.04
N LYS A 131 -0.08 9.41 -9.31
CA LYS A 131 -0.29 9.90 -7.94
C LYS A 131 0.68 9.25 -6.94
N SER A 132 1.02 7.99 -7.15
CA SER A 132 2.06 7.29 -6.37
C SER A 132 3.40 8.01 -6.47
N LEU A 133 3.80 8.46 -7.66
CA LEU A 133 5.04 9.21 -7.88
C LEU A 133 5.05 10.59 -7.21
N LEU A 134 3.90 11.14 -6.82
CA LEU A 134 3.83 12.40 -6.07
C LEU A 134 3.87 12.19 -4.55
N PHE A 135 3.68 10.97 -4.07
CA PHE A 135 3.56 10.65 -2.66
C PHE A 135 4.75 9.82 -2.16
N TRP A 136 4.99 8.67 -2.80
CA TRP A 136 5.93 7.67 -2.31
C TRP A 136 7.41 8.06 -2.42
N PRO A 137 7.89 8.79 -3.45
CA PRO A 137 9.29 9.21 -3.47
C PRO A 137 9.68 10.03 -2.25
N PHE A 138 8.81 10.94 -1.78
CA PHE A 138 9.07 11.76 -0.60
C PHE A 138 9.08 10.92 0.69
N VAL A 139 8.09 10.03 0.84
CA VAL A 139 8.03 9.09 1.97
C VAL A 139 9.27 8.20 2.01
N GLN A 140 9.66 7.64 0.87
CA GLN A 140 10.81 6.73 0.76
C GLN A 140 12.13 7.45 0.94
N LEU A 141 12.25 8.71 0.51
CA LEU A 141 13.43 9.52 0.77
C LEU A 141 13.64 9.69 2.28
N PHE A 142 12.60 10.12 3.00
CA PHE A 142 12.62 10.19 4.46
C PHE A 142 12.96 8.84 5.09
N ASN A 143 12.31 7.78 4.60
CA ASN A 143 12.51 6.42 5.09
C ASN A 143 13.95 5.93 4.92
N PHE A 144 14.58 6.16 3.76
CA PHE A 144 15.92 5.65 3.47
C PHE A 144 17.03 6.49 4.09
N TYR A 145 16.82 7.80 4.26
CA TYR A 145 17.79 8.67 4.93
C TYR A 145 17.79 8.53 6.45
N LEU A 146 16.62 8.38 7.08
CA LEU A 146 16.49 8.50 8.53
C LEU A 146 16.23 7.18 9.25
N ALA A 147 15.69 6.18 8.56
CA ALA A 147 15.23 4.97 9.20
C ALA A 147 16.22 3.81 9.03
N PRO A 148 16.62 3.16 10.14
CA PRO A 148 17.25 1.84 10.11
C PRO A 148 16.38 0.84 9.33
N VAL A 149 17.01 -0.13 8.67
CA VAL A 149 16.33 -1.10 7.78
C VAL A 149 15.12 -1.77 8.43
N TYR A 150 15.22 -2.14 9.72
CA TYR A 150 14.17 -2.85 10.45
C TYR A 150 12.94 -1.99 10.78
N THR A 151 13.04 -0.65 10.78
CA THR A 151 11.89 0.26 11.01
C THR A 151 11.25 0.75 9.72
N ARG A 152 11.85 0.46 8.55
CA ARG A 152 11.37 1.00 7.27
C ARG A 152 9.94 0.61 6.93
N VAL A 153 9.57 -0.63 7.26
CA VAL A 153 8.19 -1.11 7.11
C VAL A 153 7.25 -0.27 7.97
N LEU A 154 7.59 0.02 9.23
CA LEU A 154 6.72 0.79 10.13
C LEU A 154 6.43 2.21 9.61
N ILE A 155 7.44 2.91 9.08
CA ILE A 155 7.27 4.25 8.51
C ILE A 155 6.33 4.21 7.31
N VAL A 156 6.54 3.25 6.42
CA VAL A 156 5.69 3.06 5.24
C VAL A 156 4.26 2.79 5.66
N GLN A 157 4.05 1.99 6.70
CA GLN A 157 2.71 1.65 7.20
C GLN A 157 1.97 2.89 7.71
N ILE A 158 2.65 3.81 8.41
CA ILE A 158 2.04 5.08 8.84
C ILE A 158 1.59 5.90 7.62
N ALA A 159 2.46 6.03 6.61
CA ALA A 159 2.11 6.71 5.36
C ALA A 159 1.00 5.96 4.59
N SER A 160 0.95 4.63 4.70
CA SER A 160 -0.06 3.79 4.04
C SER A 160 -1.48 4.11 4.49
N LEU A 161 -1.71 4.71 5.67
CA LEU A 161 -3.06 5.12 6.04
C LEU A 161 -3.65 6.11 5.03
N LEU A 162 -2.88 7.15 4.69
CA LEU A 162 -3.27 8.17 3.71
C LEU A 162 -3.39 7.55 2.31
N TRP A 163 -2.42 6.72 1.94
CA TRP A 163 -2.43 6.06 0.65
C TRP A 163 -3.61 5.10 0.48
N ASN A 164 -3.92 4.29 1.48
CA ASN A 164 -5.04 3.35 1.45
C ASN A 164 -6.38 4.08 1.38
N THR A 165 -6.50 5.23 2.06
CA THR A 165 -7.68 6.10 1.92
C THR A 165 -7.84 6.58 0.48
N PHE A 166 -6.77 7.11 -0.13
CA PHE A 166 -6.78 7.55 -1.52
C PHE A 166 -7.09 6.40 -2.50
N LEU A 167 -6.39 5.27 -2.35
CA LEU A 167 -6.50 4.13 -3.25
C LEU A 167 -7.90 3.51 -3.19
N SER A 168 -8.44 3.37 -1.97
CA SER A 168 -9.79 2.92 -1.72
C SER A 168 -10.81 3.80 -2.43
N PHE A 169 -10.75 5.11 -2.23
CA PHE A 169 -11.61 6.07 -2.94
C PHE A 169 -11.47 5.93 -4.45
N LYS A 170 -10.23 5.96 -4.97
CA LYS A 170 -9.96 6.00 -6.40
C LYS A 170 -10.42 4.75 -7.14
N MET A 171 -10.23 3.57 -6.56
CA MET A 171 -10.64 2.32 -7.19
C MET A 171 -12.17 2.14 -7.27
N ASN A 172 -12.90 2.79 -6.36
CA ASN A 172 -14.37 2.72 -6.33
C ASN A 172 -15.01 3.87 -7.13
N ASP A 173 -14.44 5.08 -7.12
CA ASP A 173 -14.88 6.19 -7.99
C ASP A 173 -14.74 5.86 -9.49
N LEU A 174 -13.72 5.09 -9.86
CA LEU A 174 -13.55 4.63 -11.25
C LEU A 174 -14.57 3.55 -11.63
N GLU A 175 -15.00 2.71 -10.69
CA GLU A 175 -16.00 1.68 -10.95
C GLU A 175 -17.38 2.28 -11.20
N ASP A 176 -17.78 3.29 -10.41
CA ASP A 176 -19.08 3.96 -10.61
C ASP A 176 -19.18 4.57 -12.02
N LYS A 177 -18.05 5.03 -12.58
CA LYS A 177 -17.98 5.54 -13.96
C LYS A 177 -18.09 4.48 -15.04
N ASP A 178 -17.66 3.25 -14.77
CA ASP A 178 -17.76 2.12 -15.71
C ASP A 178 -19.17 1.47 -15.72
N LYS A 179 -20.01 1.75 -14.70
CA LYS A 179 -21.40 1.27 -14.62
C LYS A 179 -22.42 2.22 -15.28
N ASP A 180 -22.01 3.45 -15.59
CA ASP A 180 -22.87 4.49 -16.18
C ASP A 180 -22.86 4.50 -17.74
N PHE A 181 -22.28 3.48 -18.37
CA PHE A 181 -22.29 3.24 -19.82
C PHE A 181 -22.85 1.85 -20.17
#